data_AF-A0A378JCT0-F1
#
_entry.id   AF-A0A378JCT0-F1
#
_cell.length_a   1.000
_cell.length_b   1.000
_cell.length_c   1.000
_cell.angle_alpha   90.00
_cell.angle_beta   90.00
_cell.angle_gamma   90.00
#
_symmetry.space_group_name_H-M   'P 1'
#
loop_
_entity.id
_entity.type
_entity.pdbx_description
1 polymer ?
#
loop_
_entity_poly.entity_id
_entity_poly.type
_entity_poly.pdbx_seq_one_letter_code
_entity_poly.pdbx_strand_id
1 'polypeptide(L)'
;MSRSRTEILQDIGSVKESTAQRRVGRVSKKAQLLEDNNRETKEISRAVMRHPDTEVIQQLEFTRQRMAEEFGNMSDEALTWLLGGSSEMSRGGFQDSSTKTAAQKFREFLEADPGTIPPQRLITGIETIGTAMGYRAIHASWVEPPFTPQTSDQQMMDDKIQEIMKDKLTRPIGDIYTARGKDDIAKELTKPTPSYEGHIITGEQEDVSSASENEEEDQLPRKSLDSRKFRSEVRKGFPSWIGAAVEGGIEIRGHTSGTCPLTLAAIDGLCSSGKGPRSTWLDDKSNFESLAGALTVAPFQRGDYHTIAETAAGVNHYLVERAIKKGEDIENTPLQPYDAFKYGMSMLVKASSNDKALQTDNLSIREAIQEQSEVVISRTKKIDSKMKEYNPQKPQEFYEDAPKKSRSFKSKLIEVVGHKEKDYEDGYEADVEKSHSSRFSGFKEKLKQTYKERDNSHKVDLDDGYEADNERHSY
;
A
#
# COMPACT_ATOMS: atom_id res chain seq x y z
N MET A 1 35.85 -15.27 -15.12
CA MET A 1 34.49 -15.61 -15.60
C MET A 1 33.57 -14.48 -15.17
N SER A 2 32.74 -13.95 -16.07
CA SER A 2 31.75 -12.92 -15.73
C SER A 2 30.54 -13.56 -15.08
N ARG A 3 29.95 -12.91 -14.07
CA ARG A 3 28.69 -13.33 -13.44
C ARG A 3 27.48 -12.74 -14.17
N SER A 4 26.37 -13.47 -14.10
CA SER A 4 25.04 -13.06 -14.56
C SER A 4 24.33 -12.19 -13.52
N ARG A 5 23.30 -11.43 -13.93
CA ARG A 5 22.54 -10.57 -13.02
C ARG A 5 21.90 -11.32 -11.84
N THR A 6 21.43 -12.55 -12.07
CA THR A 6 20.81 -13.38 -11.01
C THR A 6 21.85 -13.81 -10.00
N GLU A 7 23.07 -14.15 -10.45
CA GLU A 7 24.19 -14.45 -9.56
C GLU A 7 24.64 -13.21 -8.77
N ILE A 8 24.65 -12.02 -9.41
CA ILE A 8 24.94 -10.76 -8.73
C ILE A 8 23.92 -10.50 -7.62
N LEU A 9 22.61 -10.62 -7.90
CA LEU A 9 21.56 -10.39 -6.89
C LEU A 9 21.52 -11.47 -5.79
N GLN A 10 21.82 -12.73 -6.10
CA GLN A 10 21.84 -13.83 -5.14
C GLN A 10 23.06 -13.78 -4.21
N ASP A 11 24.24 -13.44 -4.72
CA ASP A 11 25.45 -13.26 -3.89
C ASP A 11 25.36 -11.98 -3.05
N ILE A 12 24.79 -10.92 -3.60
CA ILE A 12 24.40 -9.71 -2.85
C ILE A 12 23.23 -10.01 -1.92
N GLY A 13 22.54 -11.13 -2.06
CA GLY A 13 21.23 -11.39 -1.48
C GLY A 13 21.17 -12.62 -0.59
N SER A 14 22.29 -13.23 -0.19
CA SER A 14 22.31 -14.59 0.38
C SER A 14 21.30 -14.81 1.50
N VAL A 15 20.13 -15.33 1.14
CA VAL A 15 19.09 -15.83 2.04
C VAL A 15 19.46 -17.28 2.34
N LYS A 16 19.61 -17.64 3.62
CA LYS A 16 19.51 -19.06 4.02
C LYS A 16 18.07 -19.49 3.73
N GLU A 17 17.87 -20.30 2.70
CA GLU A 17 16.57 -20.90 2.39
C GLU A 17 16.09 -21.75 3.58
N SER A 18 14.95 -21.36 4.16
CA SER A 18 14.16 -22.24 5.01
C SER A 18 13.67 -23.43 4.16
N THR A 19 14.13 -24.62 4.50
CA THR A 19 14.01 -25.84 3.69
C THR A 19 12.62 -26.51 3.74
N ALA A 20 11.56 -25.74 4.00
CA ALA A 20 10.25 -26.27 4.32
C ALA A 20 9.19 -25.84 3.31
N GLN A 21 9.24 -26.33 2.06
CA GLN A 21 8.04 -26.55 1.23
C GLN A 21 8.36 -27.31 -0.07
N ARG A 22 8.27 -28.65 -0.01
CA ARG A 22 7.96 -29.48 -1.18
C ARG A 22 6.68 -30.26 -0.89
N ARG A 23 5.54 -29.67 -1.22
CA ARG A 23 4.31 -30.42 -1.52
C ARG A 23 3.75 -29.92 -2.84
N VAL A 24 4.02 -30.69 -3.89
CA VAL A 24 3.62 -30.39 -5.26
C VAL A 24 2.15 -30.73 -5.44
N GLY A 25 1.29 -29.72 -5.31
CA GLY A 25 0.02 -29.66 -6.05
C GLY A 25 0.25 -28.99 -7.41
N ARG A 26 -0.66 -29.16 -8.36
CA ARG A 26 -0.67 -28.37 -9.61
C ARG A 26 -0.89 -26.89 -9.25
N VAL A 27 0.19 -26.13 -9.11
CA VAL A 27 0.14 -24.67 -8.94
C VAL A 27 -0.31 -24.05 -10.27
N SER A 28 -1.27 -23.14 -10.24
CA SER A 28 -1.70 -22.43 -11.44
C SER A 28 -0.55 -21.58 -11.99
N LYS A 29 -0.45 -21.41 -13.31
CA LYS A 29 0.57 -20.55 -13.95
C LYS A 29 0.59 -19.12 -13.37
N LYS A 30 -0.57 -18.61 -12.93
CA LYS A 30 -0.71 -17.30 -12.30
C LYS A 30 -0.08 -17.26 -10.89
N ALA A 31 -0.31 -18.31 -10.09
CA ALA A 31 0.26 -18.41 -8.75
C ALA A 31 1.80 -18.55 -8.79
N GLN A 32 2.34 -19.35 -9.71
CA GLN A 32 3.80 -19.46 -9.88
C GLN A 32 4.43 -18.11 -10.28
N LEU A 33 3.77 -17.36 -11.16
CA LEU A 33 4.25 -16.04 -11.58
C LEU A 33 4.25 -15.02 -10.43
N LEU A 34 3.23 -15.05 -9.57
CA LEU A 34 3.17 -14.20 -8.37
C LEU A 34 4.31 -14.51 -7.41
N GLU A 35 4.56 -15.80 -7.16
CA GLU A 35 5.66 -16.27 -6.32
C GLU A 35 7.03 -15.86 -6.88
N ASP A 36 7.26 -16.05 -8.18
CA ASP A 36 8.50 -15.64 -8.84
C ASP A 36 8.70 -14.13 -8.80
N ASN A 37 7.64 -13.34 -9.06
CA ASN A 37 7.69 -11.88 -8.94
C ASN A 37 8.03 -11.46 -7.50
N ASN A 38 7.36 -12.04 -6.50
CA ASN A 38 7.61 -11.73 -5.09
C ASN A 38 9.07 -11.99 -4.72
N ARG A 39 9.58 -13.19 -5.01
CA ARG A 39 10.98 -13.55 -4.75
C ARG A 39 11.94 -12.52 -5.33
N GLU A 40 11.79 -12.20 -6.61
CA GLU A 40 12.69 -11.26 -7.30
C GLU A 40 12.56 -9.82 -6.77
N THR A 41 11.35 -9.37 -6.42
CA THR A 41 11.16 -8.04 -5.80
C THR A 41 11.80 -7.94 -4.41
N LYS A 42 11.77 -9.02 -3.62
CA LYS A 42 12.48 -9.11 -2.33
C LYS A 42 14.01 -9.10 -2.54
N GLU A 43 14.52 -9.83 -3.54
CA GLU A 43 15.96 -9.81 -3.91
C GLU A 43 16.44 -8.42 -4.33
N ILE A 44 15.69 -7.74 -5.21
CA ILE A 44 15.98 -6.36 -5.62
C ILE A 44 16.01 -5.45 -4.39
N SER A 45 15.01 -5.53 -3.52
CA SER A 45 14.91 -4.69 -2.32
C SER A 45 16.12 -4.90 -1.39
N ARG A 46 16.57 -6.15 -1.19
CA ARG A 46 17.79 -6.45 -0.43
C ARG A 46 19.04 -5.83 -1.07
N ALA A 47 19.18 -5.97 -2.38
CA ALA A 47 20.33 -5.41 -3.10
C ALA A 47 20.40 -3.88 -2.97
N VAL A 48 19.27 -3.19 -3.09
CA VAL A 48 19.18 -1.73 -2.85
C VAL A 48 19.61 -1.38 -1.43
N MET A 49 19.16 -2.14 -0.42
CA MET A 49 19.50 -1.84 0.98
C MET A 49 20.99 -2.06 1.31
N ARG A 50 21.65 -3.05 0.68
CA ARG A 50 23.09 -3.30 0.90
C ARG A 50 23.97 -2.34 0.10
N HIS A 51 23.49 -1.88 -1.06
CA HIS A 51 24.27 -1.06 -1.98
C HIS A 51 23.48 0.16 -2.49
N PRO A 52 23.04 1.05 -1.58
CA PRO A 52 22.46 2.30 -1.99
C PRO A 52 23.49 3.18 -2.71
N ASP A 53 23.01 4.07 -3.57
CA ASP A 53 23.84 5.08 -4.22
C ASP A 53 24.54 5.98 -3.20
N THR A 54 25.72 6.48 -3.54
CA THR A 54 26.52 7.35 -2.66
C THR A 54 25.75 8.58 -2.19
N GLU A 55 24.94 9.21 -3.05
CA GLU A 55 24.12 10.36 -2.65
C GLU A 55 23.05 9.96 -1.64
N VAL A 56 22.44 8.78 -1.80
CA VAL A 56 21.48 8.23 -0.84
C VAL A 56 22.16 7.93 0.50
N ILE A 57 23.37 7.37 0.50
CA ILE A 57 24.15 7.17 1.74
C ILE A 57 24.35 8.50 2.47
N GLN A 58 24.80 9.54 1.76
CA GLN A 58 25.01 10.86 2.37
C GLN A 58 23.72 11.47 2.94
N GLN A 59 22.58 11.25 2.28
CA GLN A 59 21.27 11.66 2.78
C GLN A 59 20.87 10.90 4.06
N LEU A 60 21.13 9.59 4.11
CA LEU A 60 20.88 8.75 5.28
C LEU A 60 21.76 9.15 6.47
N GLU A 61 23.06 9.34 6.25
CA GLU A 61 24.00 9.79 7.28
C GLU A 61 23.59 11.16 7.86
N PHE A 62 23.21 12.09 6.98
CA PHE A 62 22.69 13.40 7.39
C PHE A 62 21.40 13.27 8.20
N THR A 63 20.46 12.44 7.76
CA THR A 63 19.20 12.21 8.48
C THR A 63 19.46 11.63 9.87
N ARG A 64 20.37 10.66 9.99
CA ARG A 64 20.77 10.07 11.26
C ARG A 64 21.45 11.09 12.18
N GLN A 65 22.31 11.94 11.63
CA GLN A 65 22.92 13.04 12.39
C GLN A 65 21.85 13.97 12.95
N ARG A 66 20.83 14.32 12.17
CA ARG A 66 19.71 15.13 12.65
C ARG A 66 18.92 14.42 13.75
N MET A 67 18.69 13.12 13.65
CA MET A 67 18.11 12.34 14.75
C MET A 67 18.99 12.38 16.02
N ALA A 68 20.31 12.32 15.89
CA ALA A 68 21.22 12.42 17.04
C ALA A 68 21.16 13.81 17.70
N GLU A 69 21.07 14.87 16.91
CA GLU A 69 20.95 16.24 17.39
C GLU A 69 19.62 16.50 18.11
N GLU A 70 18.51 15.98 17.59
CA GLU A 70 17.18 16.18 18.20
C GLU A 70 16.90 15.23 19.39
N PHE A 71 17.39 13.98 19.34
CA PHE A 71 17.00 12.93 20.31
C PHE A 71 18.14 12.44 21.20
N GLY A 72 19.41 12.73 20.90
CA GLY A 72 20.56 12.14 21.60
C GLY A 72 20.61 12.45 23.11
N ASN A 73 20.07 13.60 23.53
CA ASN A 73 20.04 14.03 24.92
C ASN A 73 18.70 13.74 25.63
N MET A 74 17.76 13.05 24.98
CA MET A 74 16.48 12.71 25.61
C MET A 74 16.63 11.56 26.60
N SER A 75 15.75 11.54 27.60
CA SER A 75 15.75 10.51 28.64
C SER A 75 15.38 9.14 28.08
N ASP A 76 15.79 8.08 28.76
CA ASP A 76 15.43 6.71 28.36
C ASP A 76 13.91 6.51 28.31
N GLU A 77 13.16 7.21 29.16
CA GLU A 77 11.69 7.18 29.15
C GLU A 77 11.13 7.80 27.86
N ALA A 78 11.59 9.00 27.50
CA ALA A 78 11.20 9.69 26.28
C ALA A 78 11.53 8.84 25.03
N LEU A 79 12.73 8.25 24.98
CA LEU A 79 13.17 7.38 23.90
C LEU A 79 12.33 6.09 23.84
N THR A 80 12.04 5.47 24.98
CA THR A 80 11.17 4.28 25.04
C THR A 80 9.77 4.59 24.53
N TRP A 81 9.22 5.74 24.91
CA TRP A 81 7.91 6.18 24.41
C TRP A 81 7.92 6.40 22.90
N LEU A 82 8.92 7.10 22.34
CA LEU A 82 9.10 7.23 20.89
C LEU A 82 9.12 5.86 20.22
N LEU A 83 10.00 4.95 20.67
CA LEU A 83 10.20 3.63 20.06
C LEU A 83 8.95 2.74 20.13
N GLY A 84 8.11 2.91 21.16
CA GLY A 84 6.78 2.28 21.22
C GLY A 84 5.85 2.69 20.07
N GLY A 85 6.16 3.78 19.37
CA GLY A 85 5.49 4.21 18.15
C GLY A 85 5.60 3.23 17.00
N SER A 86 6.69 2.45 16.89
CA SER A 86 6.90 1.51 15.79
C SER A 86 7.12 0.06 16.23
N SER A 87 7.02 -0.23 17.53
CA SER A 87 7.38 -1.54 18.12
C SER A 87 6.64 -2.73 17.51
N GLU A 88 5.44 -2.52 16.97
CA GLU A 88 4.64 -3.56 16.30
C GLU A 88 4.81 -3.62 14.77
N MET A 89 5.43 -2.61 14.15
CA MET A 89 5.33 -2.36 12.70
C MET A 89 6.69 -2.26 12.00
N SER A 90 7.70 -1.67 12.63
CA SER A 90 9.02 -1.52 12.02
C SER A 90 9.83 -2.81 12.19
N ARG A 91 10.14 -3.46 11.07
CA ARG A 91 11.01 -4.65 11.01
C ARG A 91 12.48 -4.27 10.81
N GLY A 92 12.83 -3.12 11.40
CA GLY A 92 14.16 -2.52 11.45
C GLY A 92 14.66 -2.19 12.86
N GLY A 93 13.80 -2.42 13.85
CA GLY A 93 13.69 -1.55 15.01
C GLY A 93 14.58 -1.93 16.18
N PHE A 94 14.70 -0.98 17.09
CA PHE A 94 15.36 -1.17 18.36
C PHE A 94 14.44 -2.01 19.26
N GLN A 95 14.84 -3.24 19.54
CA GLN A 95 14.13 -4.13 20.45
C GLN A 95 14.98 -4.43 21.68
N ASP A 96 14.35 -4.62 22.83
CA ASP A 96 15.09 -5.07 24.03
C ASP A 96 15.79 -6.39 23.78
N SER A 97 16.94 -6.56 24.42
CA SER A 97 17.71 -7.80 24.48
C SER A 97 17.95 -8.18 25.94
N SER A 98 18.57 -9.34 26.16
CA SER A 98 18.97 -9.78 27.50
C SER A 98 19.92 -8.80 28.22
N THR A 99 20.62 -7.93 27.48
CA THR A 99 21.67 -7.05 28.02
C THR A 99 21.42 -5.56 27.82
N LYS A 100 20.55 -5.17 26.87
CA LYS A 100 20.30 -3.76 26.52
C LYS A 100 18.83 -3.50 26.21
N THR A 101 18.31 -2.36 26.66
CA THR A 101 16.99 -1.86 26.29
C THR A 101 16.99 -1.32 24.86
N ALA A 102 15.80 -1.20 24.26
CA ALA A 102 15.60 -0.56 22.97
C ALA A 102 16.15 0.89 22.95
N ALA A 103 15.91 1.65 24.03
CA ALA A 103 16.43 3.02 24.18
C ALA A 103 17.97 3.06 24.17
N GLN A 104 18.63 2.12 24.88
CA GLN A 104 20.08 2.02 24.88
C GLN A 104 20.64 1.67 23.50
N LYS A 105 20.04 0.71 22.79
CA LYS A 105 20.45 0.38 21.41
C LYS A 105 20.22 1.54 20.44
N PHE A 106 19.15 2.30 20.63
CA PHE A 106 18.92 3.50 19.84
C PHE A 106 19.98 4.57 20.09
N ARG A 107 20.34 4.80 21.36
CA ARG A 107 21.44 5.71 21.71
C ARG A 107 22.77 5.27 21.08
N GLU A 108 23.11 3.99 21.16
CA GLU A 108 24.31 3.46 20.49
C GLU A 108 24.28 3.67 18.98
N PHE A 109 23.12 3.51 18.35
CA PHE A 109 22.95 3.81 16.93
C PHE A 109 23.13 5.30 16.60
N LEU A 110 22.78 6.22 17.50
CA LEU A 110 22.99 7.67 17.35
C LEU A 110 24.43 8.10 17.67
N GLU A 111 25.13 7.36 18.51
CA GLU A 111 26.52 7.64 18.91
C GLU A 111 27.56 7.02 17.96
N ALA A 112 27.20 5.95 17.25
CA ALA A 112 28.08 5.29 16.29
C ALA A 112 28.53 6.23 15.16
N ASP A 113 29.75 6.03 14.65
CA ASP A 113 30.22 6.72 13.45
C ASP A 113 29.40 6.24 12.23
N PRO A 114 28.68 7.12 11.50
CA PRO A 114 27.83 6.70 10.38
C PRO A 114 28.55 5.84 9.34
N GLY A 115 29.83 6.13 9.07
CA GLY A 115 30.64 5.38 8.09
C GLY A 115 30.95 3.94 8.51
N THR A 116 30.71 3.58 9.76
CA THR A 116 30.90 2.22 10.30
C THR A 116 29.60 1.41 10.35
N ILE A 117 28.44 2.05 10.17
CA ILE A 117 27.14 1.40 10.20
C ILE A 117 26.87 0.80 8.81
N PRO A 118 26.58 -0.51 8.70
CA PRO A 118 26.19 -1.09 7.41
C PRO A 118 24.97 -0.36 6.81
N PRO A 119 24.94 -0.07 5.49
CA PRO A 119 23.88 0.74 4.88
C PRO A 119 22.46 0.23 5.17
N GLN A 120 22.27 -1.09 5.15
CA GLN A 120 20.99 -1.72 5.46
C GLN A 120 20.55 -1.47 6.92
N ARG A 121 21.49 -1.38 7.87
CA ARG A 121 21.17 -1.07 9.28
C ARG A 121 20.89 0.41 9.47
N LEU A 122 21.59 1.26 8.73
CA LEU A 122 21.33 2.70 8.69
C LEU A 122 19.91 2.97 8.16
N ILE A 123 19.54 2.35 7.03
CA ILE A 123 18.20 2.41 6.42
C ILE A 123 17.13 1.97 7.42
N THR A 124 17.28 0.79 8.02
CA THR A 124 16.23 0.23 8.89
C THR A 124 16.11 0.97 10.21
N GLY A 125 17.21 1.48 10.76
CA GLY A 125 17.21 2.33 11.94
C GLY A 125 16.48 3.65 11.68
N ILE A 126 16.79 4.34 10.57
CA ILE A 126 16.12 5.59 10.20
C ILE A 126 14.65 5.35 9.90
N GLU A 127 14.31 4.30 9.15
CA GLU A 127 12.92 3.93 8.84
C GLU A 127 12.10 3.71 10.12
N THR A 128 12.65 2.92 11.06
CA THR A 128 12.02 2.65 12.36
C THR A 128 11.65 3.94 13.07
N ILE A 129 12.61 4.87 13.19
CA ILE A 129 12.39 6.14 13.89
C ILE A 129 11.42 7.03 13.12
N GLY A 130 11.53 7.11 11.79
CA GLY A 130 10.59 7.87 10.96
C GLY A 130 9.16 7.35 11.10
N THR A 131 8.98 6.03 11.10
CA THR A 131 7.69 5.36 11.32
C THR A 131 7.14 5.65 12.73
N ALA A 132 7.99 5.55 13.76
CA ALA A 132 7.64 5.85 15.13
C ALA A 132 7.18 7.31 15.31
N MET A 133 7.96 8.27 14.81
CA MET A 133 7.59 9.68 14.80
C MET A 133 6.27 9.90 14.08
N GLY A 134 6.11 9.31 12.88
CA GLY A 134 4.92 9.43 12.06
C GLY A 134 3.64 9.01 12.79
N TYR A 135 3.69 7.89 13.51
CA TYR A 135 2.54 7.42 14.29
C TYR A 135 2.33 8.19 15.60
N ARG A 136 3.41 8.57 16.29
CA ARG A 136 3.32 9.41 17.50
C ARG A 136 2.72 10.78 17.19
N ALA A 137 3.06 11.37 16.04
CA ALA A 137 2.53 12.67 15.62
C ALA A 137 1.00 12.71 15.46
N ILE A 138 0.39 11.56 15.15
CA ILE A 138 -1.08 11.43 15.02
C ILE A 138 -1.73 10.70 16.20
N HIS A 139 -0.97 10.46 17.28
CA HIS A 139 -1.39 9.69 18.46
C HIS A 139 -2.10 8.39 18.09
N ALA A 140 -1.53 7.65 17.13
CA ALA A 140 -2.14 6.46 16.56
C ALA A 140 -2.52 5.43 17.64
N SER A 141 -3.80 5.03 17.68
CA SER A 141 -4.34 4.13 18.70
C SER A 141 -3.88 2.66 18.58
N TRP A 142 -3.01 2.36 17.62
CA TRP A 142 -2.47 1.03 17.35
C TRP A 142 -0.97 0.93 17.64
N VAL A 143 -0.34 1.99 18.18
CA VAL A 143 1.02 1.92 18.70
C VAL A 143 1.04 1.44 20.15
N GLU A 144 2.20 1.27 20.75
CA GLU A 144 2.29 0.87 22.15
C GLU A 144 1.80 1.99 23.09
N PRO A 145 0.84 1.71 24.00
CA PRO A 145 0.39 2.68 24.98
C PRO A 145 1.53 3.17 25.90
N PRO A 146 1.46 4.41 26.40
CA PRO A 146 0.36 5.35 26.23
C PRO A 146 0.42 6.06 24.86
N PHE A 147 -0.73 6.23 24.19
CA PHE A 147 -0.81 6.82 22.84
C PHE A 147 -0.49 8.32 22.85
N THR A 148 -0.99 9.00 23.89
CA THR A 148 -0.70 10.39 24.24
C THR A 148 0.29 10.41 25.41
N PRO A 149 1.13 11.45 25.53
CA PRO A 149 2.07 11.55 26.65
C PRO A 149 1.36 11.60 28.01
N GLN A 150 1.94 10.95 29.02
CA GLN A 150 1.45 10.92 30.40
C GLN A 150 2.45 11.50 31.41
N THR A 151 3.71 11.68 31.01
CA THR A 151 4.77 12.24 31.85
C THR A 151 5.44 13.43 31.18
N SER A 152 6.22 14.22 31.92
CA SER A 152 6.94 15.38 31.36
C SER A 152 7.93 14.99 30.26
N ASP A 153 8.58 13.84 30.40
CA ASP A 153 9.57 13.35 29.45
C ASP A 153 8.91 12.90 28.14
N GLN A 154 7.75 12.24 28.25
CA GLN A 154 6.93 11.89 27.09
C GLN A 154 6.39 13.13 26.40
N GLN A 155 5.94 14.14 27.17
CA GLN A 155 5.46 15.41 26.60
C GLN A 155 6.57 16.14 25.85
N MET A 156 7.78 16.17 26.40
CA MET A 156 8.94 16.78 25.74
C MET A 156 9.26 16.10 24.39
N MET A 157 9.15 14.76 24.33
CA MET A 157 9.29 14.01 23.08
C MET A 157 8.15 14.31 22.10
N ASP A 158 6.89 14.34 22.57
CA ASP A 158 5.73 14.68 21.73
C ASP A 158 5.88 16.08 21.14
N ASP A 159 6.17 17.09 21.96
CA ASP A 159 6.38 18.48 21.52
C ASP A 159 7.45 18.57 20.44
N LYS A 160 8.55 17.84 20.60
CA LYS A 160 9.64 17.77 19.61
C LYS A 160 9.19 17.14 18.30
N ILE A 161 8.45 16.03 18.36
CA ILE A 161 7.90 15.37 17.16
C ILE A 161 6.93 16.32 16.43
N GLN A 162 6.04 16.97 17.17
CA GLN A 162 5.09 17.94 16.61
C GLN A 162 5.81 19.13 15.97
N GLU A 163 6.87 19.65 16.60
CA GLU A 163 7.71 20.73 16.05
C GLU A 163 8.32 20.30 14.70
N ILE A 164 8.96 19.13 14.65
CA ILE A 164 9.62 18.61 13.45
C ILE A 164 8.61 18.36 12.31
N MET A 165 7.39 17.91 12.64
CA MET A 165 6.41 17.44 11.66
C MET A 165 5.33 18.45 11.26
N LYS A 166 5.23 19.60 11.97
CA LYS A 166 4.14 20.58 11.90
C LYS A 166 3.60 20.87 10.50
N ASP A 167 4.48 21.13 9.54
CA ASP A 167 4.08 21.49 8.16
C ASP A 167 4.25 20.34 7.16
N LYS A 168 4.77 19.21 7.61
CA LYS A 168 5.11 18.04 6.79
C LYS A 168 4.00 17.00 6.73
N LEU A 169 3.13 16.95 7.74
CA LEU A 169 2.00 16.01 7.80
C LEU A 169 1.00 16.24 6.67
N THR A 170 0.80 15.25 5.81
CA THR A 170 -0.16 15.31 4.71
C THR A 170 -1.55 14.87 5.14
N ARG A 171 -2.58 15.14 4.32
CA ARG A 171 -3.90 14.52 4.53
C ARG A 171 -3.79 12.99 4.58
N PRO A 172 -4.65 12.30 5.32
CA PRO A 172 -4.68 10.84 5.33
C PRO A 172 -4.82 10.27 3.92
N ILE A 173 -4.03 9.24 3.59
CA ILE A 173 -4.12 8.56 2.29
C ILE A 173 -5.52 7.98 2.01
N GLY A 174 -6.29 7.69 3.07
CA GLY A 174 -7.67 7.21 2.97
C GLY A 174 -8.63 8.21 2.36
N ASP A 175 -8.31 9.51 2.36
CA ASP A 175 -9.14 10.54 1.73
C ASP A 175 -9.05 10.47 0.20
N ILE A 176 -7.91 9.99 -0.31
CA ILE A 176 -7.67 9.79 -1.74
C ILE A 176 -8.06 8.37 -2.16
N TYR A 177 -7.61 7.37 -1.41
CA TYR A 177 -7.96 5.97 -1.60
C TYR A 177 -9.20 5.62 -0.74
N THR A 178 -10.34 6.23 -1.07
CA THR A 178 -11.59 6.18 -0.28
C THR A 178 -12.15 4.76 -0.07
N ALA A 179 -11.78 3.81 -0.92
CA ALA A 179 -12.15 2.40 -0.77
C ALA A 179 -11.30 1.66 0.27
N ARG A 180 -10.10 2.16 0.63
CA ARG A 180 -9.10 1.48 1.47
C ARG A 180 -9.67 0.86 2.75
N GLY A 181 -10.45 1.63 3.51
CA GLY A 181 -11.04 1.16 4.77
C GLY A 181 -12.19 0.17 4.58
N LYS A 182 -12.89 0.23 3.44
CA LYS A 182 -14.00 -0.67 3.09
C LYS A 182 -13.53 -1.94 2.37
N ASP A 183 -12.33 -1.89 1.80
CA ASP A 183 -11.73 -3.02 1.10
C ASP A 183 -11.24 -4.08 2.07
N ASP A 184 -10.79 -3.68 3.28
CA ASP A 184 -10.48 -4.59 4.39
C ASP A 184 -11.76 -5.14 5.02
N ILE A 185 -12.05 -6.41 4.76
CA ILE A 185 -13.28 -7.09 5.18
C ILE A 185 -13.06 -8.03 6.37
N ALA A 186 -11.88 -8.01 7.01
CA ALA A 186 -11.56 -8.92 8.11
C ALA A 186 -12.61 -8.85 9.24
N LYS A 187 -13.01 -7.64 9.63
CA LYS A 187 -14.05 -7.42 10.67
C LYS A 187 -15.45 -7.88 10.24
N GLU A 188 -15.79 -7.76 8.96
CA GLU A 188 -17.09 -8.22 8.44
C GLU A 188 -17.18 -9.74 8.51
N LEU A 189 -16.09 -10.43 8.19
CA LEU A 189 -16.02 -11.89 8.21
C LEU A 189 -16.10 -12.49 9.63
N THR A 190 -15.82 -11.70 10.67
CA THR A 190 -15.98 -12.13 12.08
C THR A 190 -17.39 -11.96 12.63
N LYS A 191 -18.32 -11.35 11.88
CA LYS A 191 -19.70 -11.18 12.34
C LYS A 191 -20.46 -12.51 12.36
N PRO A 192 -21.48 -12.69 13.23
CA PRO A 192 -22.26 -13.93 13.32
C PRO A 192 -22.93 -14.35 12.00
N THR A 193 -23.31 -13.37 11.18
CA THR A 193 -23.86 -13.56 9.83
C THR A 193 -23.05 -12.69 8.86
N PRO A 194 -21.89 -13.16 8.38
CA PRO A 194 -21.04 -12.39 7.49
C PRO A 194 -21.74 -12.16 6.14
N SER A 195 -21.73 -10.93 5.65
CA SER A 195 -22.57 -10.50 4.52
C SER A 195 -21.81 -10.30 3.20
N TYR A 196 -20.67 -10.97 3.00
CA TYR A 196 -19.86 -10.82 1.78
C TYR A 196 -19.91 -12.07 0.89
N GLU A 197 -20.54 -11.94 -0.28
CA GLU A 197 -20.70 -13.02 -1.28
C GLU A 197 -19.66 -12.97 -2.42
N GLY A 198 -18.70 -12.03 -2.38
CA GLY A 198 -17.71 -11.83 -3.44
C GLY A 198 -16.45 -12.71 -3.29
N HIS A 199 -15.56 -12.67 -4.28
CA HIS A 199 -14.26 -13.31 -4.15
C HIS A 199 -13.39 -12.59 -3.10
N ILE A 200 -12.78 -13.35 -2.20
CA ILE A 200 -11.91 -12.85 -1.13
C ILE A 200 -10.46 -12.98 -1.59
N ILE A 201 -9.71 -11.91 -1.44
CA ILE A 201 -8.26 -11.88 -1.66
C ILE A 201 -7.59 -11.86 -0.29
N THR A 202 -6.63 -12.77 -0.07
CA THR A 202 -5.82 -12.79 1.15
C THR A 202 -4.49 -12.08 0.88
N GLY A 203 -4.17 -11.06 1.67
CA GLY A 203 -2.82 -10.51 1.76
C GLY A 203 -2.05 -11.30 2.80
N GLU A 204 -1.35 -12.34 2.35
CA GLU A 204 -0.52 -13.18 3.22
C GLU A 204 0.74 -12.41 3.60
N GLN A 205 1.03 -12.33 4.90
CA GLN A 205 2.22 -11.70 5.45
C GLN A 205 3.11 -12.76 6.12
N GLU A 206 4.41 -12.67 5.88
CA GLU A 206 5.45 -13.53 6.44
C GLU A 206 6.16 -12.84 7.59
N ASP A 207 6.40 -13.60 8.67
CA ASP A 207 7.24 -13.11 9.73
C ASP A 207 8.72 -13.15 9.33
N VAL A 208 9.24 -12.03 8.84
CA VAL A 208 10.66 -11.80 8.56
C VAL A 208 11.40 -11.15 9.74
N SER A 209 12.69 -11.45 9.94
CA SER A 209 13.50 -10.90 11.06
C SER A 209 13.62 -9.36 11.04
N SER A 210 13.79 -8.79 12.25
CA SER A 210 13.63 -7.38 12.61
C SER A 210 14.75 -6.39 12.23
N ALA A 211 15.84 -6.77 11.54
CA ALA A 211 16.58 -5.94 10.55
C ALA A 211 17.91 -6.57 10.14
N SER A 212 18.41 -6.19 8.94
CA SER A 212 19.75 -6.45 8.38
C SER A 212 20.13 -7.95 8.25
N GLU A 213 21.00 -8.37 7.33
CA GLU A 213 21.55 -9.74 7.41
C GLU A 213 22.56 -9.90 8.56
N ASN A 214 22.40 -9.14 9.63
CA ASN A 214 23.22 -9.34 10.80
C ASN A 214 22.76 -10.63 11.47
N GLU A 215 23.61 -11.66 11.44
CA GLU A 215 23.32 -12.98 12.00
C GLU A 215 23.02 -12.93 13.52
N GLU A 216 23.31 -11.80 14.18
CA GLU A 216 22.99 -11.54 15.58
C GLU A 216 21.55 -11.00 15.82
N GLU A 217 20.83 -10.58 14.77
CA GLU A 217 19.48 -9.98 14.84
C GLU A 217 18.38 -10.94 14.33
N ASP A 218 18.48 -12.22 14.69
CA ASP A 218 17.48 -13.30 14.42
C ASP A 218 16.14 -13.12 15.16
N GLN A 219 15.87 -11.93 15.70
CA GLN A 219 14.63 -11.67 16.42
C GLN A 219 13.50 -11.43 15.41
N LEU A 220 12.62 -12.42 15.28
CA LEU A 220 11.29 -12.21 14.73
C LEU A 220 10.57 -11.12 15.54
N PRO A 221 9.66 -10.35 14.93
CA PRO A 221 8.88 -9.40 15.70
C PRO A 221 8.11 -10.08 16.83
N ARG A 222 7.90 -9.32 17.90
CA ARG A 222 7.24 -9.79 19.13
C ARG A 222 5.82 -10.31 18.88
N LYS A 223 5.16 -9.83 17.82
CA LYS A 223 3.83 -10.25 17.37
C LYS A 223 3.91 -10.67 15.91
N SER A 224 3.25 -11.78 15.60
CA SER A 224 3.06 -12.21 14.21
C SER A 224 2.20 -11.21 13.45
N LEU A 225 2.49 -11.06 12.17
CA LEU A 225 1.64 -10.26 11.29
C LEU A 225 0.34 -11.01 10.97
N ASP A 226 -0.78 -10.33 11.22
CA ASP A 226 -2.09 -10.85 10.84
C ASP A 226 -2.29 -10.70 9.34
N SER A 227 -2.48 -11.84 8.66
CA SER A 227 -2.89 -11.84 7.25
C SER A 227 -4.22 -11.11 7.10
N ARG A 228 -4.30 -10.23 6.10
CA ARG A 228 -5.49 -9.40 5.85
C ARG A 228 -6.39 -10.00 4.78
N LYS A 229 -7.69 -9.74 4.90
CA LYS A 229 -8.70 -10.22 3.95
C LYS A 229 -9.36 -9.05 3.27
N PHE A 230 -9.33 -9.05 1.94
CA PHE A 230 -9.82 -7.96 1.12
C PHE A 230 -10.94 -8.42 0.20
N ARG A 231 -11.85 -7.50 -0.12
CA ARG A 231 -12.78 -7.69 -1.23
C ARG A 231 -12.05 -7.50 -2.57
N SER A 232 -12.35 -8.36 -3.53
CA SER A 232 -11.86 -8.25 -4.91
C SER A 232 -12.54 -7.14 -5.71
N GLU A 233 -13.78 -6.82 -5.38
CA GLU A 233 -14.59 -5.85 -6.13
C GLU A 233 -15.24 -4.84 -5.17
N VAL A 234 -15.28 -3.56 -5.57
CA VAL A 234 -16.03 -2.53 -4.83
C VAL A 234 -17.53 -2.73 -5.04
N ARG A 235 -17.90 -3.19 -6.24
CA ARG A 235 -19.24 -3.62 -6.65
C ARG A 235 -19.09 -4.59 -7.81
N LYS A 236 -20.11 -5.42 -8.06
CA LYS A 236 -20.08 -6.45 -9.11
C LYS A 236 -19.53 -5.94 -10.44
N GLY A 237 -18.44 -6.53 -10.92
CA GLY A 237 -17.78 -6.17 -12.17
C GLY A 237 -16.90 -4.92 -12.12
N PHE A 238 -16.65 -4.36 -10.93
CA PHE A 238 -15.74 -3.23 -10.72
C PHE A 238 -14.67 -3.62 -9.69
N PRO A 239 -13.43 -3.91 -10.12
CA PRO A 239 -12.38 -4.35 -9.22
C PRO A 239 -12.04 -3.26 -8.20
N SER A 240 -11.75 -3.70 -6.97
CA SER A 240 -11.08 -2.85 -5.98
C SER A 240 -9.64 -2.59 -6.40
N TRP A 241 -8.94 -1.67 -5.72
CA TRP A 241 -7.51 -1.46 -5.98
C TRP A 241 -6.73 -2.77 -5.76
N ILE A 242 -7.10 -3.53 -4.72
CA ILE A 242 -6.56 -4.86 -4.42
C ILE A 242 -6.91 -5.88 -5.51
N GLY A 243 -8.17 -5.90 -5.95
CA GLY A 243 -8.62 -6.75 -7.05
C GLY A 243 -7.82 -6.52 -8.32
N ALA A 244 -7.67 -5.25 -8.70
CA ALA A 244 -6.90 -4.85 -9.88
C ALA A 244 -5.42 -5.22 -9.76
N ALA A 245 -4.83 -5.10 -8.57
CA ALA A 245 -3.45 -5.53 -8.32
C ALA A 245 -3.26 -7.04 -8.57
N VAL A 246 -4.09 -7.87 -7.92
CA VAL A 246 -3.99 -9.34 -8.04
C VAL A 246 -4.36 -9.82 -9.44
N GLU A 247 -5.30 -9.17 -10.11
CA GLU A 247 -5.59 -9.42 -11.51
C GLU A 247 -4.39 -9.10 -12.40
N GLY A 248 -3.68 -8.00 -12.15
CA GLY A 248 -2.45 -7.60 -12.83
C GLY A 248 -1.21 -8.43 -12.48
N GLY A 249 -1.29 -9.40 -11.57
CA GLY A 249 -0.12 -10.18 -11.13
C GLY A 249 0.81 -9.41 -10.19
N ILE A 250 0.26 -8.44 -9.47
CA ILE A 250 0.93 -7.69 -8.41
C ILE A 250 0.43 -8.23 -7.08
N GLU A 251 1.37 -8.56 -6.22
CA GLU A 251 1.07 -9.05 -4.90
C GLU A 251 0.62 -7.92 -3.95
N ILE A 252 -0.14 -8.30 -2.94
CA ILE A 252 -0.68 -7.40 -1.91
C ILE A 252 -0.40 -8.01 -0.53
N ARG A 253 -0.16 -7.15 0.45
CA ARG A 253 0.09 -7.52 1.86
C ARG A 253 -0.93 -6.84 2.75
N GLY A 254 -1.05 -5.54 2.53
CA GLY A 254 -2.07 -4.72 3.14
C GLY A 254 -2.92 -4.09 2.06
N HIS A 255 -2.98 -2.77 2.14
CA HIS A 255 -3.49 -1.90 1.10
C HIS A 255 -2.43 -0.84 0.85
N THR A 256 -2.69 0.16 0.00
CA THR A 256 -1.88 1.37 -0.09
C THR A 256 -1.44 1.89 1.28
N SER A 257 -0.14 2.14 1.42
CA SER A 257 0.49 2.37 2.73
C SER A 257 0.12 3.74 3.30
N GLY A 258 -0.53 3.74 4.47
CA GLY A 258 -0.74 4.96 5.25
C GLY A 258 0.48 5.33 6.11
N THR A 259 1.35 4.36 6.37
CA THR A 259 2.60 4.53 7.12
C THR A 259 3.62 5.30 6.32
N CYS A 260 3.80 4.93 5.05
CA CYS A 260 4.78 5.56 4.15
C CYS A 260 4.72 7.10 4.14
N PRO A 261 3.56 7.77 3.91
CA PRO A 261 3.52 9.23 3.95
C PRO A 261 3.82 9.84 5.33
N LEU A 262 3.52 9.13 6.43
CA LEU A 262 3.88 9.59 7.78
C LEU A 262 5.38 9.48 8.02
N THR A 263 5.99 8.36 7.63
CA THR A 263 7.45 8.17 7.68
C THR A 263 8.15 9.25 6.85
N LEU A 264 7.71 9.48 5.61
CA LEU A 264 8.29 10.52 4.75
C LEU A 264 8.11 11.93 5.30
N ALA A 265 6.99 12.23 5.96
CA ALA A 265 6.79 13.50 6.66
C ALA A 265 7.82 13.72 7.77
N ALA A 266 8.11 12.68 8.56
CA ALA A 266 9.12 12.75 9.61
C ALA A 266 10.53 12.97 9.03
N ILE A 267 10.87 12.29 7.94
CA ILE A 267 12.17 12.41 7.28
C ILE A 267 12.34 13.78 6.61
N ASP A 268 11.31 14.30 5.93
CA ASP A 268 11.33 15.68 5.41
C ASP A 268 11.49 16.70 6.54
N GLY A 269 10.79 16.53 7.65
CA GLY A 269 10.93 17.37 8.85
C GLY A 269 12.36 17.38 9.42
N LEU A 270 12.94 16.19 9.63
CA LEU A 270 14.29 16.04 10.16
C LEU A 270 15.34 16.65 9.23
N CYS A 271 15.24 16.40 7.93
CA CYS A 271 16.16 16.97 6.95
C CYS A 271 16.05 18.50 6.85
N SER A 272 14.82 19.03 6.85
CA SER A 272 14.57 20.47 6.67
C SER A 272 14.79 21.31 7.93
N SER A 273 14.80 20.71 9.11
CA SER A 273 15.16 21.40 10.37
C SER A 273 16.65 21.75 10.51
N GLY A 274 17.51 21.15 9.67
CA GLY A 274 18.95 21.40 9.67
C GLY A 274 19.36 22.73 9.03
N LYS A 275 20.61 23.16 9.30
CA LYS A 275 21.25 24.31 8.63
C LYS A 275 22.24 23.81 7.57
N GLY A 276 22.28 24.48 6.41
CA GLY A 276 23.25 24.23 5.35
C GLY A 276 22.63 23.71 4.05
N PRO A 277 23.43 23.52 2.99
CA PRO A 277 22.90 23.17 1.65
C PRO A 277 22.14 21.83 1.63
N ARG A 278 22.52 20.89 2.52
CA ARG A 278 21.91 19.56 2.63
C ARG A 278 20.48 19.56 3.15
N SER A 279 20.02 20.64 3.81
CA SER A 279 18.63 20.72 4.30
C SER A 279 17.60 20.90 3.19
N THR A 280 18.04 21.24 1.98
CA THR A 280 17.20 21.39 0.78
C THR A 280 17.28 20.20 -0.17
N TRP A 281 18.01 19.13 0.17
CA TRP A 281 18.15 17.96 -0.71
C TRP A 281 16.81 17.37 -1.16
N LEU A 282 15.84 17.34 -0.24
CA LEU A 282 14.53 16.79 -0.49
C LEU A 282 13.62 17.75 -1.26
N ASP A 283 14.05 18.97 -1.58
CA ASP A 283 13.31 19.82 -2.52
C ASP A 283 13.43 19.32 -3.96
N ASP A 284 14.53 18.63 -4.30
CA ASP A 284 14.63 17.92 -5.57
C ASP A 284 13.84 16.61 -5.55
N LYS A 285 12.94 16.46 -6.51
CA LYS A 285 12.05 15.30 -6.61
C LYS A 285 12.81 14.00 -6.86
N SER A 286 13.89 14.03 -7.66
CA SER A 286 14.67 12.83 -7.96
C SER A 286 15.44 12.35 -6.74
N ASN A 287 16.00 13.27 -5.97
CA ASN A 287 16.66 12.98 -4.70
C ASN A 287 15.66 12.41 -3.69
N PHE A 288 14.47 12.99 -3.60
CA PHE A 288 13.41 12.46 -2.74
C PHE A 288 13.03 11.02 -3.15
N GLU A 289 12.77 10.79 -4.43
CA GLU A 289 12.41 9.46 -4.95
C GLU A 289 13.51 8.42 -4.71
N SER A 290 14.78 8.80 -4.86
CA SER A 290 15.92 7.92 -4.59
C SER A 290 16.01 7.55 -3.11
N LEU A 291 15.86 8.53 -2.21
CA LEU A 291 15.80 8.28 -0.77
C LEU A 291 14.60 7.41 -0.40
N ALA A 292 13.40 7.73 -0.90
CA ALA A 292 12.18 6.97 -0.61
C ALA A 292 12.29 5.51 -1.09
N GLY A 293 12.95 5.28 -2.24
CA GLY A 293 13.26 3.95 -2.76
C GLY A 293 14.07 3.11 -1.76
N ALA A 294 15.15 3.68 -1.22
CA ALA A 294 15.98 3.00 -0.22
C ALA A 294 15.32 2.91 1.15
N LEU A 295 14.65 3.97 1.61
CA LEU A 295 14.23 4.15 2.99
C LEU A 295 12.83 3.60 3.31
N THR A 296 11.96 3.49 2.31
CA THR A 296 10.59 2.98 2.53
C THR A 296 10.29 1.80 1.62
N VAL A 297 10.43 1.93 0.31
CA VAL A 297 10.04 0.89 -0.65
C VAL A 297 10.81 -0.41 -0.40
N ALA A 298 12.13 -0.34 -0.32
CA ALA A 298 12.97 -1.51 -0.09
C ALA A 298 12.74 -2.17 1.29
N PRO A 299 12.81 -1.47 2.43
CA PRO A 299 12.61 -2.10 3.73
C PRO A 299 11.18 -2.55 3.96
N PHE A 300 10.15 -1.91 3.40
CA PHE A 300 8.77 -2.37 3.56
C PHE A 300 8.50 -3.66 2.78
N GLN A 301 9.03 -3.78 1.55
CA GLN A 301 8.95 -5.01 0.77
C GLN A 301 9.77 -6.13 1.40
N ARG A 302 11.00 -5.85 1.85
CA ARG A 302 11.87 -6.83 2.53
C ARG A 302 11.30 -7.25 3.88
N GLY A 303 10.68 -6.31 4.60
CA GLY A 303 9.98 -6.48 5.87
C GLY A 303 8.59 -7.15 5.74
N ASP A 304 8.15 -7.45 4.51
CA ASP A 304 6.85 -8.05 4.19
C ASP A 304 5.64 -7.27 4.75
N TYR A 305 5.84 -5.97 5.03
CA TYR A 305 4.82 -5.09 5.60
C TYR A 305 3.88 -4.55 4.53
N HIS A 306 4.48 -4.03 3.46
CA HIS A 306 3.79 -3.52 2.29
C HIS A 306 4.53 -3.91 1.02
N THR A 307 3.80 -4.15 -0.05
CA THR A 307 4.44 -4.40 -1.34
C THR A 307 5.01 -3.12 -1.97
N ILE A 308 5.87 -3.28 -2.98
CA ILE A 308 6.41 -2.16 -3.76
C ILE A 308 5.29 -1.23 -4.25
N ALA A 309 4.19 -1.79 -4.78
CA ALA A 309 3.08 -1.00 -5.29
C ALA A 309 2.34 -0.25 -4.18
N GLU A 310 2.07 -0.91 -3.06
CA GLU A 310 1.38 -0.31 -1.91
C GLU A 310 2.18 0.86 -1.32
N THR A 311 3.50 0.70 -1.23
CA THR A 311 4.41 1.71 -0.68
C THR A 311 4.58 2.88 -1.66
N ALA A 312 4.79 2.59 -2.95
CA ALA A 312 4.94 3.62 -3.99
C ALA A 312 3.67 4.49 -4.14
N ALA A 313 2.48 3.92 -3.96
CA ALA A 313 1.24 4.68 -3.88
C ALA A 313 1.26 5.69 -2.71
N GLY A 314 1.85 5.31 -1.57
CA GLY A 314 2.08 6.18 -0.42
C GLY A 314 3.12 7.27 -0.67
N VAL A 315 4.23 6.94 -1.34
CA VAL A 315 5.25 7.93 -1.75
C VAL A 315 4.64 8.97 -2.68
N ASN A 316 3.91 8.52 -3.71
CA ASN A 316 3.24 9.43 -4.66
C ASN A 316 2.24 10.34 -3.94
N HIS A 317 1.41 9.79 -3.06
CA HIS A 317 0.48 10.57 -2.24
C HIS A 317 1.21 11.68 -1.47
N TYR A 318 2.30 11.33 -0.78
CA TYR A 318 3.09 12.30 -0.02
C TYR A 318 3.65 13.43 -0.91
N LEU A 319 4.28 13.08 -2.03
CA LEU A 319 4.90 14.05 -2.94
C LEU A 319 3.88 15.00 -3.56
N VAL A 320 2.70 14.50 -3.94
CA VAL A 320 1.64 15.33 -4.51
C VAL A 320 1.04 16.26 -3.44
N GLU A 321 0.73 15.77 -2.24
CA GLU A 321 0.24 16.61 -1.15
C GLU A 321 1.26 17.69 -0.75
N ARG A 322 2.55 17.36 -0.77
CA ARG A 322 3.63 18.31 -0.52
C ARG A 322 3.67 19.41 -1.58
N ALA A 323 3.53 19.07 -2.86
CA ALA A 323 3.45 20.04 -3.95
C ALA A 323 2.19 20.93 -3.85
N ILE A 324 1.02 20.36 -3.51
CA ILE A 324 -0.21 21.13 -3.25
C ILE A 324 0.01 22.14 -2.12
N LYS A 325 0.64 21.73 -1.02
CA LYS A 325 0.97 22.63 0.10
C LYS A 325 1.95 23.74 -0.30
N LYS A 326 2.84 23.49 -1.27
CA LYS A 326 3.73 24.49 -1.87
C LYS A 326 3.01 25.42 -2.87
N GLY A 327 1.72 25.20 -3.11
CA GLY A 327 0.89 26.03 -3.99
C GLY A 327 0.86 25.59 -5.45
N GLU A 328 1.31 24.37 -5.76
CA GLU A 328 1.18 23.82 -7.12
C GLU A 328 -0.28 23.46 -7.44
N ASP A 329 -0.75 23.83 -8.64
CA ASP A 329 -2.10 23.56 -9.12
C ASP A 329 -2.21 22.14 -9.68
N ILE A 330 -2.24 21.16 -8.76
CA ILE A 330 -2.35 19.74 -9.07
C ILE A 330 -3.39 19.07 -8.18
N GLU A 331 -4.04 18.03 -8.70
CA GLU A 331 -4.97 17.21 -7.92
C GLU A 331 -4.31 15.90 -7.48
N ASN A 332 -4.54 15.51 -6.23
CA ASN A 332 -4.10 14.21 -5.74
C ASN A 332 -5.09 13.11 -6.13
N THR A 333 -4.70 12.31 -7.12
CA THR A 333 -5.52 11.23 -7.66
C THR A 333 -4.91 9.86 -7.34
N PRO A 334 -5.73 8.82 -7.04
CA PRO A 334 -5.21 7.48 -6.78
C PRO A 334 -4.34 6.93 -7.92
N LEU A 335 -3.11 6.54 -7.57
CA LEU A 335 -2.21 5.86 -8.50
C LEU A 335 -2.67 4.40 -8.67
N GLN A 336 -2.78 3.97 -9.92
CA GLN A 336 -3.22 2.61 -10.22
C GLN A 336 -2.18 1.57 -9.82
N PRO A 337 -2.57 0.34 -9.43
CA PRO A 337 -1.63 -0.64 -8.91
C PRO A 337 -0.43 -0.89 -9.82
N TYR A 338 -0.67 -1.02 -11.13
CA TYR A 338 0.39 -1.26 -12.12
C TYR A 338 1.34 -0.07 -12.27
N ASP A 339 0.81 1.16 -12.29
CA ASP A 339 1.64 2.36 -12.36
C ASP A 339 2.40 2.59 -11.05
N ALA A 340 1.79 2.31 -9.90
CA ALA A 340 2.45 2.32 -8.60
C ALA A 340 3.58 1.30 -8.54
N PHE A 341 3.36 0.09 -9.06
CA PHE A 341 4.39 -0.95 -9.13
C PHE A 341 5.59 -0.52 -9.97
N LYS A 342 5.35 -0.02 -11.19
CA LYS A 342 6.40 0.54 -12.07
C LYS A 342 7.14 1.70 -11.40
N TYR A 343 6.40 2.60 -10.76
CA TYR A 343 6.97 3.76 -10.09
C TYR A 343 7.87 3.33 -8.93
N GLY A 344 7.41 2.38 -8.10
CA GLY A 344 8.21 1.78 -7.03
C GLY A 344 9.49 1.11 -7.54
N MET A 345 9.42 0.34 -8.62
CA MET A 345 10.60 -0.24 -9.25
C MET A 345 11.59 0.83 -9.73
N SER A 346 11.10 1.92 -10.33
CA SER A 346 11.97 3.01 -10.76
C SER A 346 12.67 3.70 -9.58
N MET A 347 12.01 3.83 -8.42
CA MET A 347 12.62 4.37 -7.21
C MET A 347 13.73 3.45 -6.67
N LEU A 348 13.51 2.12 -6.69
CA LEU A 348 14.54 1.13 -6.32
C LEU A 348 15.78 1.22 -7.22
N VAL A 349 15.59 1.39 -8.54
CA VAL A 349 16.71 1.59 -9.47
C VAL A 349 17.45 2.89 -9.15
N LYS A 350 16.74 4.01 -8.98
CA LYS A 350 17.36 5.30 -8.66
C LYS A 350 18.15 5.25 -7.35
N ALA A 351 17.64 4.51 -6.37
CA ALA A 351 18.28 4.32 -5.08
C ALA A 351 19.55 3.47 -5.11
N SER A 352 19.78 2.71 -6.18
CA SER A 352 20.87 1.72 -6.25
C SER A 352 22.19 2.28 -6.78
N SER A 353 23.30 1.75 -6.29
CA SER A 353 24.65 2.19 -6.67
C SER A 353 25.00 1.92 -8.15
N ASN A 354 25.72 2.86 -8.76
CA ASN A 354 26.36 2.69 -10.06
C ASN A 354 27.67 1.87 -9.99
N ASP A 355 28.09 1.46 -8.80
CA ASP A 355 29.26 0.61 -8.63
C ASP A 355 28.93 -0.84 -9.00
N LYS A 356 29.99 -1.60 -9.28
CA LYS A 356 29.89 -3.05 -9.45
C LYS A 356 30.02 -3.74 -8.10
N ALA A 357 29.30 -4.83 -7.90
CA ALA A 357 29.42 -5.63 -6.68
C ALA A 357 30.81 -6.30 -6.59
N LEU A 358 31.31 -6.82 -7.71
CA LEU A 358 32.71 -7.20 -7.88
C LEU A 358 33.30 -6.52 -9.11
N GLN A 359 34.60 -6.23 -9.07
CA GLN A 359 35.33 -5.66 -10.23
C GLN A 359 35.21 -6.52 -11.49
N THR A 360 34.99 -7.83 -11.33
CA THR A 360 34.83 -8.81 -12.41
C THR A 360 33.43 -8.83 -13.04
N ASP A 361 32.45 -8.12 -12.46
CA ASP A 361 31.09 -8.12 -12.97
C ASP A 361 30.98 -7.28 -14.23
N ASN A 362 30.08 -7.66 -15.13
CA ASN A 362 29.83 -6.91 -16.37
C ASN A 362 28.91 -5.71 -16.15
N LEU A 363 27.98 -5.82 -15.20
CA LEU A 363 26.98 -4.80 -14.88
C LEU A 363 27.31 -4.15 -13.54
N SER A 364 27.02 -2.87 -13.43
CA SER A 364 26.82 -2.22 -12.13
C SER A 364 25.59 -2.81 -11.43
N ILE A 365 25.48 -2.55 -10.14
CA ILE A 365 24.33 -2.95 -9.33
C ILE A 365 23.05 -2.30 -9.87
N ARG A 366 23.11 -1.01 -10.24
CA ARG A 366 22.00 -0.30 -10.87
C ARG A 366 21.56 -0.92 -12.19
N GLU A 367 22.50 -1.26 -13.07
CA GLU A 367 22.16 -1.90 -14.34
C GLU A 367 21.52 -3.29 -14.12
N ALA A 368 22.07 -4.08 -13.21
CA ALA A 368 21.51 -5.39 -12.88
C ALA A 368 20.08 -5.29 -12.31
N ILE A 369 19.84 -4.32 -11.41
CA ILE A 369 18.51 -4.04 -10.86
C ILE A 369 17.56 -3.54 -11.95
N GLN A 370 17.99 -2.59 -12.80
CA GLN A 370 17.19 -2.06 -13.90
C GLN A 370 16.73 -3.18 -14.85
N GLU A 371 17.64 -4.04 -15.31
CA GLU A 371 17.29 -5.16 -16.18
C GLU A 371 16.29 -6.12 -15.51
N GLN A 372 16.51 -6.44 -14.23
CA GLN A 372 15.62 -7.34 -13.50
C GLN A 372 14.24 -6.70 -13.29
N SER A 373 14.18 -5.42 -12.92
CA SER A 373 12.94 -4.65 -12.81
C SER A 373 12.16 -4.64 -14.12
N GLU A 374 12.81 -4.44 -15.27
CA GLU A 374 12.16 -4.49 -16.58
C GLU A 374 11.56 -5.86 -16.89
N VAL A 375 12.27 -6.94 -16.54
CA VAL A 375 11.76 -8.31 -16.69
C VAL A 375 10.50 -8.51 -15.84
N VAL A 376 10.55 -8.16 -14.56
CA VAL A 376 9.41 -8.27 -13.66
C VAL A 376 8.22 -7.43 -14.18
N ILE A 377 8.44 -6.16 -14.51
CA ILE A 377 7.42 -5.24 -15.04
C ILE A 377 6.81 -5.79 -16.33
N SER A 378 7.62 -6.36 -17.23
CA SER A 378 7.13 -6.92 -18.50
C SER A 378 6.26 -8.17 -18.30
N ARG A 379 6.58 -9.01 -17.32
CA ARG A 379 5.76 -10.18 -16.94
C ARG A 379 4.42 -9.72 -16.38
N THR A 380 4.40 -8.70 -15.52
CA THR A 380 3.19 -8.09 -14.96
C THR A 380 2.34 -7.42 -16.05
N LYS A 381 2.94 -6.68 -17.00
CA LYS A 381 2.24 -6.01 -18.12
C LYS A 381 1.45 -6.95 -19.03
N LYS A 382 2.00 -8.13 -19.31
CA LYS A 382 1.35 -9.14 -20.16
C LYS A 382 0.02 -9.61 -19.56
N ILE A 383 -0.15 -9.48 -18.25
CA ILE A 383 -1.36 -9.83 -17.51
C ILE A 383 -2.37 -8.65 -17.55
N ASP A 384 -1.89 -7.42 -17.42
CA ASP A 384 -2.69 -6.17 -17.41
C ASP A 384 -3.33 -5.78 -18.76
N SER A 385 -2.79 -6.23 -19.90
CA SER A 385 -3.32 -5.87 -21.24
C SER A 385 -4.80 -6.25 -21.52
N LYS A 386 -5.47 -6.95 -20.60
CA LYS A 386 -6.91 -7.23 -20.63
C LYS A 386 -7.79 -6.21 -19.87
N MET A 387 -7.20 -5.20 -19.21
CA MET A 387 -7.89 -4.32 -18.24
C MET A 387 -7.92 -2.82 -18.61
N LYS A 388 -7.43 -2.43 -19.79
CA LYS A 388 -7.18 -1.03 -20.20
C LYS A 388 -8.40 -0.08 -20.33
N GLU A 389 -9.60 -0.46 -19.90
CA GLU A 389 -10.75 0.46 -19.78
C GLU A 389 -11.05 0.71 -18.29
N TYR A 390 -10.19 1.45 -17.60
CA TYR A 390 -10.35 1.75 -16.18
C TYR A 390 -10.22 3.25 -15.90
N ASN A 391 -11.24 3.83 -15.26
CA ASN A 391 -11.17 5.12 -14.55
C ASN A 391 -12.01 5.02 -13.26
N PRO A 392 -11.40 5.10 -12.06
CA PRO A 392 -12.12 4.93 -10.80
C PRO A 392 -12.78 6.22 -10.29
N GLN A 393 -12.53 7.36 -10.93
CA GLN A 393 -12.82 8.67 -10.32
C GLN A 393 -14.29 9.09 -10.39
N LYS A 394 -15.18 8.32 -11.03
CA LYS A 394 -16.58 8.74 -11.21
C LYS A 394 -17.58 7.61 -10.93
N PRO A 395 -17.78 7.20 -9.66
CA PRO A 395 -18.96 6.42 -9.32
C PRO A 395 -20.25 7.26 -9.48
N GLN A 396 -20.18 8.58 -9.18
CA GLN A 396 -21.34 9.46 -9.07
C GLN A 396 -21.86 10.02 -10.40
N GLU A 397 -21.02 10.32 -11.39
CA GLU A 397 -21.51 10.89 -12.67
C GLU A 397 -22.33 9.90 -13.51
N PHE A 398 -22.21 8.60 -13.27
CA PHE A 398 -23.10 7.62 -13.90
C PHE A 398 -24.53 7.63 -13.34
N TYR A 399 -24.75 8.21 -12.14
CA TYR A 399 -26.07 8.25 -11.51
C TYR A 399 -26.97 9.36 -12.05
N GLU A 400 -26.43 10.44 -12.64
CA GLU A 400 -27.27 11.49 -13.24
C GLU A 400 -27.59 11.24 -14.72
N ASP A 401 -26.82 10.38 -15.39
CA ASP A 401 -26.94 10.13 -16.82
C ASP A 401 -27.74 8.85 -17.16
N ALA A 402 -27.82 7.89 -16.23
CA ALA A 402 -28.60 6.67 -16.41
C ALA A 402 -30.14 6.92 -16.54
N PRO A 403 -30.76 7.87 -15.79
CA PRO A 403 -32.18 8.16 -15.98
C PRO A 403 -32.45 8.94 -17.27
N LYS A 404 -31.51 9.77 -17.73
CA LYS A 404 -31.66 10.60 -18.94
C LYS A 404 -31.47 9.80 -20.23
N LYS A 405 -30.53 8.85 -20.28
CA LYS A 405 -30.32 7.98 -21.45
C LYS A 405 -31.42 6.93 -21.62
N SER A 406 -32.08 6.48 -20.55
CA SER A 406 -33.20 5.53 -20.63
C SER A 406 -34.49 6.10 -21.26
N ARG A 407 -34.71 7.42 -21.18
CA ARG A 407 -35.85 8.09 -21.83
C ARG A 407 -35.68 8.22 -23.35
N SER A 408 -34.44 8.39 -23.84
CA SER A 408 -34.16 8.42 -25.29
C SER A 408 -34.18 7.05 -25.96
N PHE A 409 -33.94 5.98 -25.20
CA PHE A 409 -33.98 4.60 -25.72
C PHE A 409 -35.40 4.04 -25.79
N LYS A 410 -36.32 4.49 -24.92
CA LYS A 410 -37.74 4.10 -25.00
C LYS A 410 -38.49 4.74 -26.17
N SER A 411 -38.11 5.94 -26.62
CA SER A 411 -38.74 6.53 -27.83
C SER A 411 -38.28 5.84 -29.11
N LYS A 412 -37.02 5.39 -29.19
CA LYS A 412 -36.49 4.66 -30.36
C LYS A 412 -36.94 3.19 -30.44
N LEU A 413 -37.31 2.54 -29.33
CA LEU A 413 -37.83 1.17 -29.37
C LEU A 413 -39.31 1.08 -29.81
N ILE A 414 -40.07 2.18 -29.72
CA ILE A 414 -41.48 2.22 -30.18
C ILE A 414 -41.55 2.46 -31.70
N GLU A 415 -40.56 3.12 -32.30
CA GLU A 415 -40.46 3.31 -33.76
C GLU A 415 -39.96 2.08 -34.52
N VAL A 416 -39.17 1.20 -33.89
CA VAL A 416 -38.58 0.03 -34.58
C VAL A 416 -39.48 -1.22 -34.51
N VAL A 417 -40.46 -1.26 -33.59
CA VAL A 417 -41.43 -2.37 -33.47
C VAL A 417 -42.68 -2.16 -34.35
N GLY A 418 -42.86 -0.97 -34.95
CA GLY A 418 -43.95 -0.66 -35.89
C GLY A 418 -43.69 -0.99 -37.36
N HIS A 419 -42.53 -1.58 -37.71
CA HIS A 419 -42.09 -1.73 -39.11
C HIS A 419 -41.54 -3.11 -39.51
N LYS A 420 -41.99 -4.20 -38.84
CA LYS A 420 -41.71 -5.58 -39.30
C LYS A 420 -42.89 -6.56 -39.13
N GLU A 421 -44.10 -6.09 -39.38
CA GLU A 421 -45.25 -6.96 -39.72
C GLU A 421 -45.77 -6.54 -41.10
N LYS A 422 -45.03 -6.96 -42.14
CA LYS A 422 -45.50 -7.18 -43.51
C LYS A 422 -44.34 -7.80 -44.26
N ASP A 423 -44.65 -8.82 -45.03
CA ASP A 423 -43.77 -9.59 -45.91
C ASP A 423 -43.01 -10.73 -45.20
N TYR A 424 -43.67 -11.89 -45.12
CA TYR A 424 -43.26 -13.12 -45.82
C TYR A 424 -44.28 -14.23 -45.51
N GLU A 425 -45.22 -14.44 -46.44
CA GLU A 425 -45.99 -15.67 -46.60
C GLU A 425 -45.15 -16.74 -47.31
N ASP A 426 -45.57 -18.00 -47.11
CA ASP A 426 -45.30 -19.23 -47.86
C ASP A 426 -44.03 -20.08 -47.58
N GLY A 427 -44.30 -21.24 -46.96
CA GLY A 427 -44.04 -22.55 -47.57
C GLY A 427 -42.76 -23.29 -47.17
N TYR A 428 -42.88 -24.33 -46.32
CA TYR A 428 -42.56 -25.74 -46.62
C TYR A 428 -42.60 -26.60 -45.34
N GLU A 429 -43.40 -27.67 -45.39
CA GLU A 429 -43.47 -28.77 -44.41
C GLU A 429 -42.28 -29.74 -44.57
N ALA A 430 -41.78 -30.27 -43.45
CA ALA A 430 -41.34 -31.67 -43.32
C ALA A 430 -41.15 -32.05 -41.84
N ASP A 431 -41.79 -33.16 -41.47
CA ASP A 431 -41.78 -33.83 -40.17
C ASP A 431 -40.39 -34.29 -39.70
N VAL A 432 -40.20 -34.37 -38.38
CA VAL A 432 -39.86 -35.61 -37.63
C VAL A 432 -39.95 -35.34 -36.12
N GLU A 433 -40.57 -36.31 -35.46
CA GLU A 433 -41.11 -36.32 -34.09
C GLU A 433 -40.10 -36.37 -32.92
N LYS A 434 -40.59 -35.84 -31.78
CA LYS A 434 -40.52 -36.31 -30.38
C LYS A 434 -39.16 -36.41 -29.64
N SER A 435 -39.00 -35.58 -28.61
CA SER A 435 -38.96 -36.06 -27.21
C SER A 435 -39.33 -34.95 -26.19
N HIS A 436 -39.65 -35.37 -24.96
CA HIS A 436 -40.64 -34.84 -24.02
C HIS A 436 -40.31 -33.60 -23.14
N SER A 437 -41.41 -32.91 -22.77
CA SER A 437 -41.78 -32.36 -21.44
C SER A 437 -40.98 -31.16 -20.89
N SER A 438 -41.46 -29.91 -20.97
CA SER A 438 -42.63 -29.26 -20.33
C SER A 438 -42.48 -28.91 -18.84
N ARG A 439 -42.16 -27.62 -18.56
CA ARG A 439 -42.66 -26.81 -17.42
C ARG A 439 -42.12 -25.37 -17.52
N PHE A 440 -42.78 -24.53 -18.32
CA PHE A 440 -42.51 -23.08 -18.38
C PHE A 440 -43.78 -22.25 -18.70
N SER A 441 -44.92 -22.62 -18.11
CA SER A 441 -46.20 -21.89 -18.31
C SER A 441 -46.77 -21.23 -17.04
N GLY A 442 -46.04 -21.23 -15.91
CA GLY A 442 -46.53 -20.64 -14.65
C GLY A 442 -46.01 -19.23 -14.29
N PHE A 443 -45.10 -18.65 -15.07
CA PHE A 443 -44.39 -17.41 -14.67
C PHE A 443 -45.01 -16.13 -15.24
N LYS A 444 -45.75 -16.20 -16.36
CA LYS A 444 -46.37 -15.02 -17.00
C LYS A 444 -47.67 -14.56 -16.32
N GLU A 445 -48.34 -15.42 -15.57
CA GLU A 445 -49.60 -15.08 -14.88
C GLU A 445 -49.36 -14.43 -13.50
N LYS A 446 -48.26 -14.76 -12.83
CA LYS A 446 -47.87 -14.15 -11.54
C LYS A 446 -47.39 -12.70 -11.63
N LEU A 447 -46.93 -12.25 -12.80
CA LEU A 447 -46.44 -10.89 -13.02
C LEU A 447 -47.55 -9.88 -13.35
N LYS A 448 -48.76 -10.34 -13.71
CA LYS A 448 -49.91 -9.47 -13.99
C LYS A 448 -50.74 -9.13 -12.74
N GLN A 449 -50.57 -9.85 -11.64
CA GLN A 449 -51.36 -9.64 -10.42
C GLN A 449 -50.70 -8.68 -9.42
N THR A 450 -49.37 -8.54 -9.44
CA THR A 450 -48.64 -7.65 -8.51
C THR A 450 -48.69 -6.16 -8.90
N TYR A 451 -49.08 -5.83 -10.14
CA TYR A 451 -49.12 -4.45 -10.63
C TYR A 451 -50.50 -3.75 -10.50
N LYS A 452 -51.48 -4.36 -9.81
CA LYS A 452 -52.81 -3.77 -9.61
C LYS A 452 -53.16 -3.38 -8.17
N GLU A 453 -52.27 -3.60 -7.19
CA GLU A 453 -52.56 -3.37 -5.76
C GLU A 453 -51.73 -2.24 -5.10
N ARG A 454 -51.07 -1.37 -5.88
CA ARG A 454 -50.25 -0.27 -5.30
C ARG A 454 -50.69 1.15 -5.63
N ASP A 455 -51.87 1.32 -6.23
CA ASP A 455 -52.55 2.61 -6.36
C ASP A 455 -53.94 2.50 -5.71
N ASN A 456 -54.02 2.73 -4.40
CA ASN A 456 -55.16 3.34 -3.68
C ASN A 456 -55.10 3.07 -2.17
N SER A 457 -54.76 4.11 -1.38
CA SER A 457 -55.27 4.50 -0.04
C SER A 457 -54.16 5.23 0.73
N HIS A 458 -54.20 6.58 0.75
CA HIS A 458 -54.70 7.45 1.85
C HIS A 458 -53.81 7.40 3.12
N LYS A 459 -52.99 8.44 3.38
CA LYS A 459 -53.30 9.64 4.22
C LYS A 459 -53.88 9.29 5.60
N VAL A 460 -53.15 9.59 6.68
CA VAL A 460 -53.49 10.50 7.81
C VAL A 460 -52.25 10.68 8.71
N ASP A 461 -52.15 11.89 9.27
CA ASP A 461 -51.11 12.56 10.05
C ASP A 461 -50.86 12.06 11.51
N LEU A 462 -49.88 12.73 12.13
CA LEU A 462 -49.56 13.00 13.57
C LEU A 462 -48.27 12.31 14.06
N ASP A 463 -47.13 12.98 14.20
CA ASP A 463 -46.68 14.10 15.09
C ASP A 463 -45.96 13.58 16.36
N ASP A 464 -44.98 14.40 16.79
CA ASP A 464 -44.29 14.47 18.09
C ASP A 464 -42.91 13.78 18.30
N GLY A 465 -41.89 14.64 18.50
CA GLY A 465 -40.80 14.47 19.48
C GLY A 465 -39.36 14.53 18.94
N TYR A 466 -38.74 15.72 18.81
CA TYR A 466 -37.74 16.34 19.74
C TYR A 466 -36.43 15.54 19.93
N GLU A 467 -35.18 16.03 19.95
CA GLU A 467 -34.41 17.30 19.80
C GLU A 467 -32.92 16.83 19.80
N ALA A 468 -32.04 17.18 18.86
CA ALA A 468 -31.03 18.26 18.90
C ALA A 468 -30.35 18.55 20.26
N ASP A 469 -29.00 18.45 20.31
CA ASP A 469 -28.02 19.25 21.09
C ASP A 469 -26.61 18.66 20.79
N ASN A 470 -25.54 19.31 20.28
CA ASN A 470 -24.96 20.66 20.34
C ASN A 470 -24.52 21.15 21.73
N GLU A 471 -23.23 20.99 22.05
CA GLU A 471 -22.38 21.81 22.95
C GLU A 471 -20.95 21.22 22.82
N ARG A 472 -19.86 21.88 22.37
CA ARG A 472 -19.25 23.20 22.65
C ARG A 472 -19.18 23.54 24.13
N HIS A 473 -18.01 23.28 24.74
CA HIS A 473 -17.41 24.24 25.66
C HIS A 473 -15.88 24.23 25.64
N SER A 474 -15.38 25.46 25.66
CA SER A 474 -14.04 25.97 25.96
C SER A 474 -13.48 25.46 27.29
N TYR A 475 -12.19 25.09 27.33
CA TYR A 475 -11.09 25.85 27.93
C TYR A 475 -9.74 25.31 27.44
#